data_AF-A0ABC8Y153-F1
#
_entry.id   AF-A0ABC8Y153-F1
#
_cell.length_a   1.000
_cell.length_b   1.000
_cell.length_c   1.000
_cell.angle_alpha   90.00
_cell.angle_beta   90.00
_cell.angle_gamma   90.00
#
_symmetry.space_group_name_H-M   'P 1'
#
loop_
_entity.id
_entity.type
_entity.pdbx_description
1 polymer ?
#
loop_
_entity_poly.entity_id
_entity_poly.type
_entity_poly.pdbx_seq_one_letter_code
_entity_poly.pdbx_strand_id
1 'polypeptide(L)'
;MHLDKSIGTSDRVARDKRVPRQTEEVVCETTLVVAFPPVAPHAEHPALSMATSTASTRTDGNTAAAAASGAVAGRRLRVFFLPSFARGHLIPQTDLACLMAAARPGELEATMVVSPANASVIAPTVARAAAAGYAVRVLRCPFPDVGLGDGIECLSTAPTRDPWRVYRAMELVRPAHESLLREHRPDAIVSDVPFWWTNGVAAELGVPRLTFHPVGVFPQLAMNKLFTMRSEIIRRASSDAGAVVSVPGMPGNKEIVIPVSELPSFLVQDDHLSSTWEQIKACQLAGFGVIVNTFVGLERAYCEEFSRVDARRAYFVGPLAASQPSCSAVHRGGDGNADCLSWLSTKPSRSVVYLCFGSWAHFSATQSRELALGLEASGQPFLWVVRSDGSDDSSSKWAPEGWEERVAGRGMVVRGWAPQVAVLAHPSVGAFLTHCGWNSVLEAASAGVPVLTWPLVFEQFINERLVTGVAAFGARVWDGGTRGERVSEAETTVPAEVIARAVAGFMEQGARREKMEASAGELAERARAAVGENGTSWRDIHRLIDDLVQARDSGLTPRQNNPVVIKEA
;
A
#
# COMPACT_ATOMS: atom_id res chain seq x y z
N MET A 1 -49.68 18.84 -35.49
CA MET A 1 -50.19 19.61 -36.64
C MET A 1 -49.04 20.43 -37.21
N HIS A 2 -49.06 20.61 -38.52
CA HIS A 2 -47.93 20.85 -39.42
C HIS A 2 -47.03 22.07 -39.15
N LEU A 3 -45.75 21.85 -39.49
CA LEU A 3 -44.77 22.82 -39.98
C LEU A 3 -45.35 23.75 -41.06
N ASP A 4 -44.88 25.00 -41.09
CA ASP A 4 -44.65 25.65 -42.38
C ASP A 4 -43.40 26.54 -42.38
N LYS A 5 -42.68 26.46 -43.50
CA LYS A 5 -41.44 27.17 -43.83
C LYS A 5 -41.80 28.40 -44.66
N SER A 6 -40.99 29.46 -44.61
CA SER A 6 -40.61 30.14 -45.86
C SER A 6 -39.33 30.97 -45.70
N ILE A 7 -38.51 30.83 -46.74
CA ILE A 7 -37.25 31.51 -47.03
C ILE A 7 -37.57 32.65 -47.98
N GLY A 8 -36.87 33.79 -47.86
CA GLY A 8 -36.92 34.89 -48.81
C GLY A 8 -35.59 35.65 -48.85
N THR A 9 -34.83 35.44 -49.93
CA THR A 9 -33.54 36.04 -50.28
C THR A 9 -33.70 37.32 -51.13
N SER A 10 -32.86 38.35 -50.94
CA SER A 10 -31.88 38.85 -51.95
C SER A 10 -31.48 40.34 -51.78
N ASP A 11 -30.17 40.58 -51.94
CA ASP A 11 -29.48 41.67 -52.67
C ASP A 11 -29.78 43.15 -52.29
N ARG A 12 -28.84 44.11 -52.13
CA ARG A 12 -27.46 44.25 -52.63
C ARG A 12 -26.85 45.58 -52.10
N VAL A 13 -25.52 45.68 -52.25
CA VAL A 13 -24.65 46.87 -52.40
C VAL A 13 -23.82 47.32 -51.19
N ALA A 14 -22.52 47.20 -51.43
CA ALA A 14 -21.35 47.46 -50.62
C ALA A 14 -21.05 48.94 -50.35
N ARG A 15 -20.34 49.20 -49.24
CA ARG A 15 -19.23 50.16 -49.21
C ARG A 15 -18.09 49.65 -48.33
N ASP A 16 -16.93 49.69 -48.95
CA ASP A 16 -15.63 49.15 -48.61
C ASP A 16 -14.92 50.01 -47.53
N LYS A 17 -14.41 49.38 -46.48
CA LYS A 17 -13.28 49.87 -45.67
C LYS A 17 -12.47 48.68 -45.15
N ARG A 18 -11.38 48.37 -45.85
CA ARG A 18 -10.32 47.45 -45.42
C ARG A 18 -9.50 48.04 -44.27
N VAL A 19 -9.29 47.27 -43.19
CA VAL A 19 -8.00 47.01 -42.50
C VAL A 19 -8.16 45.68 -41.68
N PRO A 20 -7.09 45.01 -41.23
CA PRO A 20 -6.55 43.76 -41.75
C PRO A 20 -7.00 42.48 -41.01
N ARG A 21 -6.75 41.33 -41.66
CA ARG A 21 -6.98 39.97 -41.17
C ARG A 21 -6.23 39.67 -39.86
N GLN A 22 -6.95 39.21 -38.85
CA GLN A 22 -6.44 38.23 -37.88
C GLN A 22 -7.32 36.99 -37.99
N THR A 23 -6.69 35.89 -38.41
CA THR A 23 -7.23 34.54 -38.34
C THR A 23 -7.28 34.13 -36.87
N GLU A 24 -8.48 33.90 -36.35
CA GLU A 24 -8.68 33.18 -35.09
C GLU A 24 -8.27 31.72 -35.31
N GLU A 25 -7.08 31.37 -34.82
CA GLU A 25 -6.72 29.97 -34.56
C GLU A 25 -7.41 29.52 -33.28
N VAL A 26 -8.30 28.54 -33.43
CA VAL A 26 -8.82 27.72 -32.35
C VAL A 26 -7.65 26.90 -31.80
N VAL A 27 -7.10 27.33 -30.66
CA VAL A 27 -6.11 26.54 -29.93
C VAL A 27 -6.85 25.44 -29.16
N CYS A 28 -6.85 24.26 -29.75
CA CYS A 28 -7.15 23.00 -29.08
C CYS A 28 -6.05 22.77 -28.02
N GLU A 29 -6.40 22.84 -26.72
CA GLU A 29 -5.50 22.41 -25.65
C GLU A 29 -5.18 20.92 -25.85
N THR A 30 -3.98 20.68 -26.33
CA THR A 30 -3.47 19.34 -26.60
C THR A 30 -2.95 18.77 -25.28
N THR A 31 -3.62 17.72 -24.80
CA THR A 31 -3.13 16.87 -23.71
C THR A 31 -1.73 16.37 -24.04
N LEU A 32 -0.74 16.85 -23.29
CA LEU A 32 0.67 16.51 -23.48
C LEU A 32 0.90 15.08 -22.99
N VAL A 33 0.78 14.13 -23.92
CA VAL A 33 1.29 12.77 -23.78
C VAL A 33 2.81 12.85 -23.77
N VAL A 34 3.44 12.71 -22.61
CA VAL A 34 4.89 12.65 -22.50
C VAL A 34 5.36 11.26 -22.95
N ALA A 35 5.84 11.18 -24.19
CA ALA A 35 6.53 10.00 -24.70
C ALA A 35 7.96 9.93 -24.13
N PHE A 36 8.35 8.77 -23.61
CA PHE A 36 9.71 8.49 -23.15
C PHE A 36 10.69 8.40 -24.33
N PRO A 37 11.91 8.99 -24.27
CA PRO A 37 12.94 8.72 -25.26
C PRO A 37 13.55 7.31 -25.05
N PRO A 38 13.94 6.60 -26.13
CA PRO A 38 14.55 5.28 -26.02
C PRO A 38 15.94 5.35 -25.39
N VAL A 39 16.23 4.37 -24.52
CA VAL A 39 17.54 4.16 -23.91
C VAL A 39 18.51 3.63 -24.97
N ALA A 40 19.59 4.38 -25.25
CA ALA A 40 20.67 3.94 -26.13
C ALA A 40 21.55 2.87 -25.45
N PRO A 41 22.07 1.87 -26.18
CA PRO A 41 22.91 0.83 -25.61
C PRO A 41 24.33 1.34 -25.29
N HIS A 42 24.91 0.71 -24.27
CA HIS A 42 26.24 0.92 -23.72
C HIS A 42 27.32 1.33 -24.73
N ALA A 43 28.02 2.43 -24.42
CA ALA A 43 29.29 2.80 -25.03
C ALA A 43 30.43 2.43 -24.07
N GLU A 44 31.34 1.58 -24.56
CA GLU A 44 32.63 1.25 -23.96
C GLU A 44 33.52 2.50 -23.86
N HIS A 45 34.29 2.61 -22.78
CA HIS A 45 35.46 3.50 -22.71
C HIS A 45 36.57 2.92 -21.81
N PRO A 46 37.83 3.35 -22.01
CA PRO A 46 38.91 2.43 -22.35
C PRO A 46 39.90 2.16 -21.22
N ALA A 47 40.76 1.18 -21.48
CA ALA A 47 41.91 0.79 -20.69
C ALA A 47 42.86 1.95 -20.36
N LEU A 48 43.34 1.98 -19.12
CA LEU A 48 44.54 2.71 -18.70
C LEU A 48 45.49 1.75 -17.98
N SER A 49 46.71 1.72 -18.53
CA SER A 49 47.81 0.83 -18.16
C SER A 49 48.62 1.36 -16.98
N MET A 50 49.05 0.40 -16.17
CA MET A 50 50.03 0.34 -15.08
C MET A 50 51.16 1.37 -15.00
N ALA A 51 51.55 1.68 -13.75
CA ALA A 51 52.94 1.80 -13.34
C ALA A 51 53.17 0.98 -12.05
N THR A 52 54.23 0.17 -12.08
CA THR A 52 54.66 -0.81 -11.09
C THR A 52 55.54 -0.20 -9.99
N SER A 53 55.50 -0.78 -8.80
CA SER A 53 56.61 -0.75 -7.84
C SER A 53 56.59 -2.03 -7.00
N THR A 54 57.63 -2.82 -7.18
CA THR A 54 57.90 -4.10 -6.51
C THR A 54 58.66 -3.91 -5.21
N ALA A 55 58.27 -4.60 -4.14
CA ALA A 55 59.20 -5.12 -3.14
C ALA A 55 58.64 -6.39 -2.48
N SER A 56 59.53 -7.37 -2.37
CA SER A 56 59.34 -8.78 -2.00
C SER A 56 59.65 -9.00 -0.52
N THR A 57 58.94 -9.91 0.18
CA THR A 57 59.49 -11.19 0.69
C THR A 57 58.56 -11.92 1.70
N ARG A 58 58.19 -13.16 1.30
CA ARG A 58 57.98 -14.44 2.02
C ARG A 58 57.76 -14.48 3.54
N THR A 59 56.79 -15.31 3.97
CA THR A 59 57.04 -16.66 4.54
C THR A 59 55.76 -17.48 4.70
N ASP A 60 55.84 -18.76 4.35
CA ASP A 60 54.81 -19.80 4.48
C ASP A 60 54.69 -20.32 5.93
N GLY A 61 53.53 -20.85 6.29
CA GLY A 61 53.34 -21.56 7.56
C GLY A 61 51.94 -22.13 7.74
N ASN A 62 51.75 -23.35 7.24
CA ASN A 62 50.54 -24.16 7.33
C ASN A 62 50.47 -24.90 8.67
N THR A 63 49.43 -24.73 9.49
CA THR A 63 49.06 -25.71 10.54
C THR A 63 47.55 -25.77 10.78
N ALA A 64 47.00 -26.90 10.34
CA ALA A 64 45.88 -27.70 10.84
C ALA A 64 45.08 -27.24 12.08
N ALA A 65 43.77 -27.25 11.88
CA ALA A 65 42.74 -27.97 12.63
C ALA A 65 42.85 -28.17 14.15
N ALA A 66 41.72 -27.80 14.79
CA ALA A 66 41.10 -28.36 16.00
C ALA A 66 41.10 -27.47 17.25
N ALA A 67 39.90 -27.40 17.82
CA ALA A 67 39.54 -26.95 19.17
C ALA A 67 39.49 -25.43 19.42
N ALA A 68 38.29 -24.88 19.22
CA ALA A 68 37.56 -24.29 20.34
C ALA A 68 36.08 -24.15 19.94
N SER A 69 35.28 -25.19 20.26
CA SER A 69 33.85 -25.04 20.51
C SER A 69 33.66 -24.17 21.75
N GLY A 70 33.89 -22.87 21.60
CA GLY A 70 33.40 -21.88 22.53
C GLY A 70 31.96 -21.60 22.14
N ALA A 71 31.01 -22.04 22.96
CA ALA A 71 29.65 -21.54 22.89
C ALA A 71 29.73 -20.01 23.00
N VAL A 72 29.63 -19.32 21.86
CA VAL A 72 29.48 -17.87 21.83
C VAL A 72 28.17 -17.60 22.57
N ALA A 73 28.25 -16.95 23.73
CA ALA A 73 27.07 -16.38 24.37
C ALA A 73 26.30 -15.61 23.29
N GLY A 74 25.12 -16.13 22.92
CA GLY A 74 24.59 -16.04 21.56
C GLY A 74 24.44 -14.61 21.08
N ARG A 75 25.19 -14.23 20.02
CA ARG A 75 24.98 -12.97 19.33
C ARG A 75 23.54 -12.92 18.81
N ARG A 76 22.84 -11.82 19.07
CA ARG A 76 21.49 -11.58 18.56
C ARG A 76 21.42 -11.79 17.04
N LEU A 77 20.36 -12.42 16.56
CA LEU A 77 19.98 -12.46 15.15
C LEU A 77 19.66 -11.02 14.71
N ARG A 78 20.46 -10.47 13.79
CA ARG A 78 20.31 -9.12 13.27
C ARG A 78 19.53 -9.13 11.96
N VAL A 79 18.30 -8.63 11.99
CA VAL A 79 17.42 -8.58 10.81
C VAL A 79 17.27 -7.14 10.34
N PHE A 80 17.58 -6.87 9.08
CA PHE A 80 17.46 -5.54 8.48
C PHE A 80 16.18 -5.45 7.66
N PHE A 81 15.41 -4.38 7.89
CA PHE A 81 14.12 -4.13 7.24
C PHE A 81 14.24 -2.90 6.33
N LEU A 82 13.98 -3.07 5.04
CA LEU A 82 14.06 -2.03 4.02
C LEU A 82 12.65 -1.76 3.47
N PRO A 83 11.87 -0.84 4.06
CA PRO A 83 10.53 -0.49 3.60
C PRO A 83 10.54 0.47 2.42
N SER A 84 9.55 0.30 1.53
CA SER A 84 9.28 1.27 0.47
C SER A 84 8.96 2.65 1.05
N PHE A 85 9.23 3.70 0.29
CA PHE A 85 8.99 5.11 0.65
C PHE A 85 7.50 5.49 0.59
N ALA A 86 6.63 4.68 1.21
CA ALA A 86 5.21 4.91 1.38
C ALA A 86 4.78 4.55 2.80
N ARG A 87 3.91 5.35 3.43
CA ARG A 87 3.38 5.04 4.77
C ARG A 87 2.66 3.69 4.84
N GLY A 88 1.95 3.31 3.77
CA GLY A 88 1.28 2.00 3.67
C GLY A 88 2.24 0.80 3.71
N HIS A 89 3.53 1.01 3.51
CA HIS A 89 4.59 0.01 3.54
C HIS A 89 5.44 0.15 4.81
N LEU A 90 5.90 1.38 5.07
CA LEU A 90 6.73 1.77 6.20
C LEU A 90 6.11 1.39 7.56
N ILE A 91 4.83 1.70 7.77
CA ILE A 91 4.15 1.46 9.04
C ILE A 91 4.04 -0.05 9.32
N PRO A 92 3.41 -0.88 8.47
CA PRO A 92 3.28 -2.31 8.78
C PRO A 92 4.62 -3.04 8.82
N GLN A 93 5.63 -2.65 8.05
CA GLN A 93 6.95 -3.29 8.18
C GLN A 93 7.67 -2.91 9.49
N THR A 94 7.44 -1.70 10.00
CA THR A 94 7.89 -1.31 11.34
C THR A 94 7.16 -2.11 12.42
N ASP A 95 5.85 -2.32 12.28
CA ASP A 95 5.07 -3.15 13.19
C ASP A 95 5.60 -4.59 13.22
N LEU A 96 5.93 -5.15 12.06
CA LEU A 96 6.57 -6.47 11.93
C LEU A 96 7.92 -6.53 12.65
N ALA A 97 8.78 -5.54 12.43
CA ALA A 97 10.09 -5.46 13.07
C ALA A 97 9.97 -5.44 14.60
N CYS A 98 9.03 -4.63 15.12
CA CYS A 98 8.76 -4.55 16.56
C CYS A 98 8.19 -5.87 17.10
N LEU A 99 7.27 -6.50 16.36
CA LEU A 99 6.64 -7.77 16.74
C LEU A 99 7.66 -8.90 16.80
N MET A 100 8.57 -9.00 15.83
CA MET A 100 9.64 -10.00 15.82
C MET A 100 10.60 -9.80 17.00
N ALA A 101 10.98 -8.56 17.31
CA ALA A 101 11.83 -8.25 18.45
C ALA A 101 11.15 -8.56 19.79
N ALA A 102 9.82 -8.36 19.88
CA ALA A 102 9.02 -8.70 21.04
C ALA A 102 8.79 -10.21 21.22
N ALA A 103 8.74 -10.98 20.12
CA ALA A 103 8.51 -12.42 20.15
C ALA A 103 9.72 -13.23 20.66
N ARG A 104 10.94 -12.70 20.47
CA ARG A 104 12.20 -13.30 20.98
C ARG A 104 13.10 -12.25 21.65
N PRO A 105 12.68 -11.68 22.80
CA PRO A 105 13.45 -10.64 23.48
C PRO A 105 14.85 -11.14 23.84
N GLY A 106 15.87 -10.34 23.52
CA GLY A 106 17.26 -10.69 23.84
C GLY A 106 17.96 -11.58 22.79
N GLU A 107 17.22 -12.24 21.91
CA GLU A 107 17.75 -13.09 20.83
C GLU A 107 17.69 -12.42 19.45
N LEU A 108 16.79 -11.45 19.25
CA LEU A 108 16.62 -10.74 17.97
C LEU A 108 16.88 -9.23 18.11
N GLU A 109 17.60 -8.66 17.15
CA GLU A 109 17.73 -7.21 16.93
C GLU A 109 17.18 -6.85 15.55
N ALA A 110 16.18 -5.97 15.52
CA ALA A 110 15.57 -5.47 14.30
C ALA A 110 16.11 -4.07 13.97
N THR A 111 16.56 -3.88 12.73
CA THR A 111 17.07 -2.58 12.25
C THR A 111 16.25 -2.10 11.06
N MET A 112 15.54 -0.99 11.24
CA MET A 112 14.83 -0.28 10.16
C MET A 112 15.85 0.56 9.37
N VAL A 113 15.99 0.27 8.07
CA VAL A 113 16.83 1.03 7.15
C VAL A 113 15.94 2.00 6.38
N VAL A 114 15.96 3.28 6.76
CA VAL A 114 14.99 4.28 6.27
C VAL A 114 15.68 5.61 6.01
N SER A 115 15.04 6.47 5.22
CA SER A 115 15.51 7.83 4.99
C SER A 115 15.26 8.76 6.20
N PRO A 116 15.94 9.92 6.32
CA PRO A 116 15.78 10.83 7.45
C PRO A 116 14.34 11.24 7.78
N ALA A 117 13.53 11.63 6.79
CA ALA A 117 12.13 12.02 7.01
C ALA A 117 11.25 10.82 7.36
N ASN A 118 11.48 9.65 6.76
CA ASN A 118 10.76 8.43 7.10
C ASN A 118 11.13 7.91 8.50
N ALA A 119 12.36 8.15 8.97
CA ALA A 119 12.75 7.86 10.35
C ALA A 119 11.90 8.61 11.37
N SER A 120 11.57 9.88 11.10
CA SER A 120 10.70 10.69 11.97
C SER A 120 9.29 10.12 12.09
N VAL A 121 8.75 9.55 11.00
CA VAL A 121 7.41 8.93 10.99
C VAL A 121 7.33 7.71 11.92
N ILE A 122 8.39 6.91 11.99
CA ILE A 122 8.43 5.67 12.77
C ILE A 122 9.03 5.84 14.17
N ALA A 123 9.65 6.98 14.45
CA ALA A 123 10.33 7.25 15.72
C ALA A 123 9.45 6.97 16.95
N PRO A 124 8.16 7.37 17.01
CA PRO A 124 7.30 7.06 18.15
C PRO A 124 7.13 5.55 18.38
N THR A 125 6.92 4.78 17.30
CA THR A 125 6.77 3.31 17.38
C THR A 125 8.05 2.64 17.84
N VAL A 126 9.19 3.03 17.28
CA VAL A 126 10.50 2.47 17.68
C VAL A 126 10.84 2.84 19.12
N ALA A 127 10.57 4.07 19.55
CA ALA A 127 10.81 4.52 20.92
C ALA A 127 9.98 3.71 21.94
N ARG A 128 8.72 3.40 21.63
CA ARG A 128 7.88 2.53 22.47
C ARG A 128 8.43 1.12 22.56
N ALA A 129 8.86 0.54 21.44
CA ALA A 129 9.47 -0.78 21.44
C ALA A 129 10.75 -0.82 22.29
N ALA A 130 11.60 0.21 22.17
CA ALA A 130 12.80 0.35 22.99
C ALA A 130 12.49 0.52 24.48
N ALA A 131 11.47 1.32 24.83
CA ALA A 131 11.01 1.50 26.21
C ALA A 131 10.47 0.20 26.83
N ALA A 132 9.92 -0.69 26.01
CA ALA A 132 9.51 -2.04 26.41
C ALA A 132 10.67 -3.06 26.47
N GLY A 133 11.91 -2.63 26.22
CA GLY A 133 13.11 -3.48 26.27
C GLY A 133 13.40 -4.26 24.98
N TYR A 134 12.66 -3.99 23.89
CA TYR A 134 12.87 -4.66 22.61
C TYR A 134 13.96 -3.98 21.79
N ALA A 135 14.83 -4.78 21.17
CA ALA A 135 15.97 -4.30 20.41
C ALA A 135 15.55 -3.88 18.98
N VAL A 136 14.97 -2.68 18.87
CA VAL A 136 14.60 -2.07 17.58
C VAL A 136 15.43 -0.81 17.36
N ARG A 137 16.09 -0.73 16.20
CA ARG A 137 16.99 0.37 15.84
C ARG A 137 16.58 0.99 14.52
N VAL A 138 17.01 2.23 14.32
CA VAL A 138 16.90 2.94 13.05
C VAL A 138 18.30 3.19 12.51
N LEU A 139 18.50 2.84 11.25
CA LEU A 139 19.68 3.17 10.48
C LEU A 139 19.26 4.07 9.33
N ARG A 140 19.83 5.27 9.27
CA ARG A 140 19.46 6.28 8.28
C ARG A 140 20.24 6.06 7.00
N CYS A 141 19.54 5.86 5.89
CA CYS A 141 20.10 5.82 4.55
C CYS A 141 19.80 7.15 3.84
N PRO A 142 20.77 7.82 3.19
CA PRO A 142 20.49 9.04 2.44
C PRO A 142 19.37 8.84 1.41
N PHE A 143 18.43 9.78 1.35
CA PHE A 143 17.45 9.83 0.28
C PHE A 143 18.11 10.42 -0.98
N PRO A 144 18.00 9.77 -2.15
CA PRO A 144 18.54 10.35 -3.39
C PRO A 144 17.90 11.70 -3.71
N ASP A 145 18.73 12.67 -4.11
CA ASP A 145 18.22 13.94 -4.62
C ASP A 145 17.51 13.72 -5.96
N VAL A 146 16.19 13.92 -5.93
CA VAL A 146 15.29 13.83 -7.09
C VAL A 146 14.59 15.17 -7.35
N GLY A 147 15.08 16.26 -6.74
CA GLY A 147 14.46 17.59 -6.81
C GLY A 147 13.12 17.69 -6.08
N LEU A 148 12.88 16.81 -5.10
CA LEU A 148 11.85 16.99 -4.08
C LEU A 148 12.56 17.71 -2.92
N GLY A 149 12.09 18.90 -2.54
CA GLY A 149 12.73 19.71 -1.50
C GLY A 149 12.94 18.96 -0.17
N ASP A 150 13.75 19.55 0.71
CA ASP A 150 14.15 18.92 1.97
C ASP A 150 12.96 18.36 2.78
N GLY A 151 13.09 17.12 3.23
CA GLY A 151 12.08 16.43 4.04
C GLY A 151 10.97 15.73 3.23
N ILE A 152 10.91 15.89 1.91
CA ILE A 152 9.94 15.20 1.05
C ILE A 152 10.52 13.88 0.53
N GLU A 153 10.45 12.84 1.36
CA GLU A 153 11.07 11.54 1.09
C GLU A 153 10.07 10.37 1.08
N CYS A 154 8.77 10.68 0.98
CA CYS A 154 7.70 9.70 1.04
C CYS A 154 6.62 10.04 0.03
N LEU A 155 6.03 8.99 -0.56
CA LEU A 155 4.87 9.08 -1.44
C LEU A 155 3.77 9.94 -0.77
N SER A 156 3.47 9.72 0.50
CA SER A 156 2.40 10.47 1.20
C SER A 156 2.64 11.97 1.37
N THR A 157 3.88 12.45 1.19
CA THR A 157 4.27 13.85 1.35
C THR A 157 4.70 14.50 0.04
N ALA A 158 4.79 13.73 -1.05
CA ALA A 158 5.13 14.26 -2.36
C ALA A 158 4.02 15.17 -2.88
N PRO A 159 4.35 16.26 -3.60
CA PRO A 159 3.36 17.06 -4.31
C PRO A 159 2.56 16.20 -5.29
N THR A 160 1.28 16.50 -5.47
CA THR A 160 0.35 15.72 -6.31
C THR A 160 0.85 15.52 -7.75
N ARG A 161 1.66 16.46 -8.28
CA ARG A 161 2.21 16.39 -9.65
C ARG A 161 3.57 15.70 -9.75
N ASP A 162 4.24 15.45 -8.63
CA ASP A 162 5.59 14.87 -8.58
C ASP A 162 5.73 13.52 -7.84
N PRO A 163 4.69 12.65 -7.75
CA PRO A 163 4.84 11.35 -7.08
C PRO A 163 5.89 10.44 -7.73
N TRP A 164 6.07 10.59 -9.05
CA TRP A 164 7.03 9.83 -9.85
C TRP A 164 8.48 10.01 -9.39
N ARG A 165 8.81 11.16 -8.79
CA ARG A 165 10.16 11.42 -8.27
C ARG A 165 10.50 10.52 -7.08
N VAL A 166 9.51 10.16 -6.25
CA VAL A 166 9.72 9.21 -5.16
C VAL A 166 9.97 7.81 -5.72
N TYR A 167 9.25 7.37 -6.76
CA TYR A 167 9.57 6.11 -7.45
C TYR A 167 10.99 6.14 -8.04
N ARG A 168 11.39 7.27 -8.63
CA ARG A 168 12.77 7.44 -9.11
C ARG A 168 13.79 7.34 -7.97
N ALA A 169 13.51 7.91 -6.80
CA ALA A 169 14.37 7.78 -5.63
C ALA A 169 14.49 6.32 -5.15
N MET A 170 13.41 5.52 -5.24
CA MET A 170 13.47 4.09 -4.94
C MET A 170 14.45 3.36 -5.86
N GLU A 171 14.54 3.71 -7.14
CA GLU A 171 15.54 3.12 -8.05
C GLU A 171 16.97 3.55 -7.69
N LEU A 172 17.15 4.85 -7.42
CA LEU A 172 18.45 5.46 -7.18
C LEU A 172 19.08 5.10 -5.83
N VAL A 173 18.29 4.66 -4.84
CA VAL A 173 18.82 4.28 -3.51
C VAL A 173 19.60 2.97 -3.52
N ARG A 174 19.56 2.21 -4.63
CA ARG A 174 20.21 0.90 -4.76
C ARG A 174 21.68 0.88 -4.30
N PRO A 175 22.59 1.75 -4.78
CA PRO A 175 24.00 1.70 -4.36
C PRO A 175 24.17 1.96 -2.86
N ALA A 176 23.37 2.85 -2.28
CA ALA A 176 23.41 3.15 -0.85
C ALA A 176 22.93 1.97 -0.01
N HIS A 177 21.82 1.32 -0.40
CA HIS A 177 21.35 0.08 0.23
C HIS A 177 22.40 -1.03 0.16
N GLU A 178 23.00 -1.27 -1.01
CA GLU A 178 24.00 -2.34 -1.15
C GLU A 178 25.26 -2.05 -0.33
N SER A 179 25.77 -0.82 -0.34
CA SER A 179 26.93 -0.41 0.48
C SER A 179 26.67 -0.62 1.97
N LEU A 180 25.53 -0.15 2.45
CA LEU A 180 25.10 -0.28 3.84
C LEU A 180 24.97 -1.75 4.27
N LEU A 181 24.39 -2.60 3.42
CA LEU A 181 24.27 -4.03 3.70
C LEU A 181 25.63 -4.73 3.76
N ARG A 182 26.57 -4.37 2.86
CA ARG A 182 27.94 -4.91 2.87
C ARG A 182 28.75 -4.47 4.09
N GLU A 183 28.58 -3.23 4.52
CA GLU A 183 29.23 -2.66 5.69
C GLU A 183 28.75 -3.34 6.98
N HIS A 184 27.43 -3.44 7.16
CA HIS A 184 26.86 -3.92 8.41
C HIS A 184 26.76 -5.45 8.51
N ARG A 185 26.69 -6.17 7.39
CA ARG A 185 26.56 -7.65 7.32
C ARG A 185 25.46 -8.19 8.26
N PRO A 186 24.17 -7.90 7.98
CA PRO A 186 23.07 -8.44 8.78
C PRO A 186 22.99 -9.97 8.65
N ASP A 187 22.27 -10.65 9.54
CA ASP A 187 22.02 -12.10 9.44
C ASP A 187 20.84 -12.43 8.52
N ALA A 188 19.94 -11.47 8.29
CA ALA A 188 18.81 -11.61 7.38
C ALA A 188 18.36 -10.24 6.85
N ILE A 189 17.76 -10.24 5.66
CA ILE A 189 17.25 -9.04 5.00
C ILE A 189 15.77 -9.23 4.70
N VAL A 190 14.93 -8.32 5.17
CA VAL A 190 13.52 -8.23 4.81
C VAL A 190 13.34 -6.97 3.98
N SER A 191 13.02 -7.13 2.71
CA SER A 191 12.89 -6.00 1.79
C SER A 191 11.49 -5.94 1.19
N ASP A 192 11.00 -4.72 1.05
CA ASP A 192 9.78 -4.45 0.32
C ASP A 192 9.92 -4.81 -1.17
N VAL A 193 8.77 -4.93 -1.83
CA VAL A 193 8.60 -5.35 -3.22
C VAL A 193 9.47 -4.55 -4.20
N PRO A 194 9.54 -3.20 -4.14
CA PRO A 194 10.33 -2.44 -5.09
C PRO A 194 11.84 -2.73 -5.02
N PHE A 195 12.35 -3.19 -3.87
CA PHE A 195 13.79 -3.38 -3.64
C PHE A 195 14.25 -4.79 -4.00
N TRP A 196 13.80 -5.30 -5.14
CA TRP A 196 14.10 -6.65 -5.61
C TRP A 196 15.61 -6.90 -5.83
N TRP A 197 16.42 -5.87 -6.07
CA TRP A 197 17.88 -5.99 -6.22
C TRP A 197 18.60 -6.48 -4.95
N THR A 198 17.96 -6.37 -3.79
CA THR A 198 18.53 -6.82 -2.50
C THR A 198 18.86 -8.31 -2.48
N ASN A 199 18.26 -9.11 -3.38
CA ASN A 199 18.60 -10.51 -3.53
C ASN A 199 20.06 -10.74 -3.97
N GLY A 200 20.62 -9.85 -4.80
CA GLY A 200 22.01 -9.95 -5.25
C GLY A 200 22.99 -9.79 -4.08
N VAL A 201 22.87 -8.69 -3.34
CA VAL A 201 23.74 -8.43 -2.17
C VAL A 201 23.49 -9.41 -1.03
N ALA A 202 22.28 -9.94 -0.85
CA ALA A 202 22.02 -11.00 0.10
C ALA A 202 22.77 -12.30 -0.26
N ALA A 203 22.80 -12.67 -1.55
CA ALA A 203 23.55 -13.81 -2.04
C ALA A 203 25.07 -13.61 -1.90
N GLU A 204 25.58 -12.40 -2.18
CA GLU A 204 26.99 -12.04 -1.93
C GLU A 204 27.38 -12.22 -0.46
N LEU A 205 26.49 -11.87 0.46
CA LEU A 205 26.71 -11.96 1.90
C LEU A 205 26.42 -13.35 2.48
N GLY A 206 25.78 -14.24 1.72
CA GLY A 206 25.38 -15.57 2.18
C GLY A 206 24.26 -15.55 3.22
N VAL A 207 23.30 -14.61 3.10
CA VAL A 207 22.24 -14.41 4.11
C VAL A 207 20.83 -14.55 3.51
N PRO A 208 19.85 -15.05 4.28
CA PRO A 208 18.47 -15.14 3.81
C PRO A 208 17.87 -13.76 3.51
N ARG A 209 17.21 -13.66 2.35
CA ARG A 209 16.43 -12.48 1.94
C ARG A 209 14.97 -12.82 1.76
N LEU A 210 14.08 -12.07 2.40
CA LEU A 210 12.63 -12.23 2.31
C LEU A 210 11.98 -11.02 1.65
N THR A 211 10.95 -11.26 0.84
CA THR A 211 10.04 -10.20 0.38
C THR A 211 9.00 -9.93 1.46
N PHE A 212 8.77 -8.66 1.80
CA PHE A 212 7.61 -8.25 2.58
C PHE A 212 6.52 -7.67 1.65
N HIS A 213 5.32 -8.22 1.74
CA HIS A 213 4.13 -7.71 1.06
C HIS A 213 3.16 -7.08 2.08
N PRO A 214 2.96 -5.75 2.05
CA PRO A 214 1.90 -5.09 2.79
C PRO A 214 0.54 -5.17 2.07
N VAL A 215 0.44 -5.99 1.02
CA VAL A 215 -0.75 -6.27 0.22
C VAL A 215 -1.20 -7.71 0.49
N GLY A 216 -2.50 -7.99 0.45
CA GLY A 216 -3.07 -9.32 0.72
C GLY A 216 -2.68 -10.39 -0.29
N VAL A 217 -2.97 -11.67 0.00
CA VAL A 217 -2.67 -12.75 -0.96
C VAL A 217 -3.68 -12.80 -2.12
N PHE A 218 -4.95 -12.49 -1.87
CA PHE A 218 -6.00 -12.38 -2.88
C PHE A 218 -5.63 -11.39 -3.99
N PRO A 219 -5.32 -10.11 -3.70
CA PRO A 219 -4.92 -9.17 -4.74
C PRO A 219 -3.58 -9.54 -5.39
N GLN A 220 -2.62 -10.11 -4.67
CA GLN A 220 -1.36 -10.58 -5.26
C GLN A 220 -1.58 -11.69 -6.30
N LEU A 221 -2.35 -12.73 -5.96
CA LEU A 221 -2.70 -13.80 -6.89
C LEU A 221 -3.44 -13.24 -8.10
N ALA A 222 -4.41 -12.35 -7.88
CA ALA A 222 -5.16 -11.74 -8.97
C ALA A 222 -4.25 -10.93 -9.90
N MET A 223 -3.40 -10.06 -9.36
CA MET A 223 -2.47 -9.26 -10.15
C MET A 223 -1.45 -10.12 -10.91
N ASN A 224 -0.88 -11.15 -10.26
CA ASN A 224 0.05 -12.08 -10.93
C ASN A 224 -0.62 -12.78 -12.12
N LYS A 225 -1.84 -13.26 -11.94
CA LYS A 225 -2.59 -13.96 -13.00
C LYS A 225 -3.02 -13.00 -14.11
N LEU A 226 -3.51 -11.81 -13.78
CA LEU A 226 -3.85 -10.76 -14.76
C LEU A 226 -2.63 -10.30 -15.56
N PHE A 227 -1.45 -10.22 -14.94
CA PHE A 227 -0.23 -9.82 -15.63
C PHE A 227 0.15 -10.80 -16.76
N THR A 228 -0.15 -12.10 -16.61
CA THR A 228 0.12 -13.10 -17.66
C THR A 228 -0.70 -12.85 -18.95
N MET A 229 -1.82 -12.13 -18.85
CA MET A 229 -2.69 -11.77 -19.97
C MET A 229 -2.68 -10.27 -20.27
N ARG A 230 -1.67 -9.53 -19.78
CA ARG A 230 -1.56 -8.07 -19.91
C ARG A 230 -1.68 -7.58 -21.35
N SER A 231 -1.02 -8.23 -22.31
CA SER A 231 -1.10 -7.85 -23.73
C SER A 231 -2.52 -7.93 -24.30
N GLU A 232 -3.34 -8.87 -23.81
CA GLU A 232 -4.75 -8.95 -24.18
C GLU A 232 -5.57 -7.86 -23.50
N ILE A 233 -5.32 -7.60 -22.21
CA ILE A 233 -5.97 -6.53 -21.44
C ILE A 233 -5.75 -5.18 -22.13
N ILE A 234 -4.51 -4.86 -22.52
CA ILE A 234 -4.16 -3.61 -23.22
C ILE A 234 -4.97 -3.50 -24.53
N ARG A 235 -5.02 -4.58 -25.31
CA ARG A 235 -5.77 -4.60 -26.58
C ARG A 235 -7.26 -4.35 -26.37
N ARG A 236 -7.85 -4.96 -25.33
CA ARG A 236 -9.27 -4.76 -24.97
C ARG A 236 -9.51 -3.33 -24.49
N ALA A 237 -8.63 -2.78 -23.66
CA ALA A 237 -8.71 -1.40 -23.17
C ALA A 237 -8.79 -0.38 -24.32
N SER A 238 -8.06 -0.62 -25.42
CA SER A 238 -8.09 0.25 -26.60
C SER A 238 -9.31 0.05 -27.50
N SER A 239 -10.01 -1.08 -27.40
CA SER A 239 -11.07 -1.47 -28.34
C SER A 239 -12.49 -1.26 -27.80
N ASP A 240 -12.67 -1.33 -26.49
CA ASP A 240 -13.99 -1.27 -25.84
C ASP A 240 -13.90 -0.61 -24.45
N ALA A 241 -14.57 0.54 -24.31
CA ALA A 241 -14.61 1.30 -23.06
C ALA A 241 -15.39 0.58 -21.93
N GLY A 242 -16.26 -0.39 -22.28
CA GLY A 242 -17.01 -1.23 -21.35
C GLY A 242 -16.37 -2.59 -21.09
N ALA A 243 -15.15 -2.84 -21.57
CA ALA A 243 -14.51 -4.14 -21.50
C ALA A 243 -14.37 -4.64 -20.06
N VAL A 244 -14.63 -5.93 -19.87
CA VAL A 244 -14.40 -6.66 -18.61
C VAL A 244 -13.39 -7.79 -18.83
N VAL A 245 -12.67 -8.12 -17.76
CA VAL A 245 -11.75 -9.26 -17.70
C VAL A 245 -12.09 -10.16 -16.52
N SER A 246 -11.95 -11.47 -16.72
CA SER A 246 -12.04 -12.47 -15.66
C SER A 246 -10.64 -12.81 -15.16
N VAL A 247 -10.46 -12.88 -13.84
CA VAL A 247 -9.18 -13.29 -13.24
C VAL A 247 -9.07 -14.82 -13.35
N PRO A 248 -8.14 -15.36 -14.16
CA PRO A 248 -8.13 -16.79 -14.43
C PRO A 248 -7.68 -17.58 -13.19
N GLY A 249 -8.27 -18.75 -12.95
CA GLY A 249 -7.77 -19.72 -11.98
C GLY A 249 -7.67 -19.22 -10.53
N MET A 250 -8.56 -18.33 -10.10
CA MET A 250 -8.71 -17.97 -8.70
C MET A 250 -9.39 -19.11 -7.92
N PRO A 251 -8.95 -19.43 -6.69
CA PRO A 251 -9.64 -20.38 -5.82
C PRO A 251 -11.11 -19.99 -5.57
N GLY A 252 -11.98 -21.00 -5.53
CA GLY A 252 -13.42 -20.86 -5.31
C GLY A 252 -14.26 -21.04 -6.60
N ASN A 253 -15.58 -21.12 -6.43
CA ASN A 253 -16.51 -21.36 -7.55
C ASN A 253 -17.04 -20.07 -8.19
N LYS A 254 -16.72 -18.91 -7.61
CA LYS A 254 -17.20 -17.61 -8.08
C LYS A 254 -16.14 -16.96 -8.94
N GLU A 255 -16.50 -16.71 -10.19
CA GLU A 255 -15.67 -15.95 -11.10
C GLU A 255 -15.43 -14.52 -10.58
N ILE A 256 -14.18 -14.06 -10.65
CA ILE A 256 -13.80 -12.69 -10.28
C ILE A 256 -13.70 -11.87 -11.55
N VAL A 257 -14.74 -11.08 -11.83
CA VAL A 257 -14.82 -10.20 -13.01
C VAL A 257 -14.50 -8.76 -12.63
N ILE A 258 -13.66 -8.11 -13.43
CA ILE A 258 -13.18 -6.74 -13.19
C ILE A 258 -13.30 -5.93 -14.49
N PRO A 259 -13.98 -4.77 -14.48
CA PRO A 259 -13.91 -3.82 -15.58
C PRO A 259 -12.45 -3.40 -15.84
N VAL A 260 -12.06 -3.29 -17.10
CA VAL A 260 -10.69 -2.90 -17.48
C VAL A 260 -10.32 -1.51 -16.95
N SER A 261 -11.31 -0.61 -16.85
CA SER A 261 -11.16 0.71 -16.22
C SER A 261 -10.78 0.64 -14.73
N GLU A 262 -11.24 -0.39 -14.03
CA GLU A 262 -10.96 -0.63 -12.60
C GLU A 262 -9.69 -1.46 -12.36
N LEU A 263 -8.92 -1.82 -13.39
CA LEU A 263 -7.63 -2.46 -13.23
C LEU A 263 -6.54 -1.44 -12.85
N PRO A 264 -5.56 -1.82 -11.99
CA PRO A 264 -4.35 -1.04 -11.75
C PRO A 264 -3.66 -0.57 -13.05
N SER A 265 -3.06 0.63 -13.05
CA SER A 265 -2.38 1.20 -14.22
C SER A 265 -1.42 0.24 -14.91
N PHE A 266 -0.57 -0.44 -14.13
CA PHE A 266 0.49 -1.30 -14.65
C PHE A 266 -0.03 -2.52 -15.43
N LEU A 267 -1.32 -2.86 -15.31
CA LEU A 267 -1.96 -3.93 -16.07
C LEU A 267 -2.53 -3.47 -17.42
N VAL A 268 -2.63 -2.17 -17.65
CA VAL A 268 -3.26 -1.61 -18.87
C VAL A 268 -2.35 -0.67 -19.66
N GLN A 269 -1.25 -0.21 -19.08
CA GLN A 269 -0.26 0.64 -19.73
C GLN A 269 1.12 0.40 -19.13
N ASP A 270 2.18 0.77 -19.86
CA ASP A 270 3.55 0.65 -19.37
C ASP A 270 3.85 1.70 -18.30
N ASP A 271 4.38 1.25 -17.17
CA ASP A 271 4.86 2.08 -16.08
C ASP A 271 6.06 1.44 -15.35
N HIS A 272 6.48 2.06 -14.24
CA HIS A 272 7.59 1.56 -13.43
C HIS A 272 7.33 0.16 -12.85
N LEU A 273 6.10 -0.15 -12.43
CA LEU A 273 5.76 -1.47 -11.88
C LEU A 273 5.71 -2.52 -12.99
N SER A 274 5.12 -2.21 -14.15
CA SER A 274 5.04 -3.19 -15.25
C SER A 274 6.42 -3.53 -15.81
N SER A 275 7.33 -2.57 -15.87
CA SER A 275 8.71 -2.78 -16.35
C SER A 275 9.60 -3.57 -15.38
N THR A 276 9.22 -3.63 -14.10
CA THR A 276 9.98 -4.34 -13.05
C THR A 276 9.27 -5.58 -12.51
N TRP A 277 8.07 -5.89 -12.99
CA TRP A 277 7.21 -6.96 -12.45
C TRP A 277 7.86 -8.34 -12.51
N GLU A 278 8.52 -8.67 -13.61
CA GLU A 278 9.19 -9.96 -13.79
C GLU A 278 10.39 -10.10 -12.84
N GLN A 279 11.17 -9.03 -12.63
CA GLN A 279 12.29 -9.00 -11.70
C GLN A 279 11.80 -9.14 -10.26
N ILE A 280 10.72 -8.45 -9.90
CA ILE A 280 10.05 -8.59 -8.60
C ILE A 280 9.62 -10.04 -8.39
N LYS A 281 8.97 -10.64 -9.39
CA LYS A 281 8.47 -12.02 -9.32
C LYS A 281 9.60 -13.04 -9.20
N ALA A 282 10.64 -12.90 -10.01
CA ALA A 282 11.82 -13.75 -9.96
C ALA A 282 12.53 -13.64 -8.61
N CYS A 283 12.66 -12.42 -8.08
CA CYS A 283 13.24 -12.16 -6.77
C CYS A 283 12.44 -12.81 -5.63
N GLN A 284 11.11 -12.75 -5.70
CA GLN A 284 10.22 -13.41 -4.74
C GLN A 284 10.40 -14.93 -4.74
N LEU A 285 10.47 -15.55 -5.92
CA LEU A 285 10.61 -17.01 -6.07
C LEU A 285 12.02 -17.50 -5.71
N ALA A 286 13.04 -16.69 -5.97
CA ALA A 286 14.44 -17.01 -5.66
C ALA A 286 14.80 -16.77 -4.18
N GLY A 287 14.08 -15.87 -3.51
CA GLY A 287 14.32 -15.50 -2.12
C GLY A 287 14.08 -16.64 -1.12
N PHE A 288 14.46 -16.40 0.14
CA PHE A 288 14.28 -17.35 1.24
C PHE A 288 12.80 -17.59 1.56
N GLY A 289 11.97 -16.55 1.45
CA GLY A 289 10.54 -16.63 1.69
C GLY A 289 9.82 -15.30 1.49
N VAL A 290 8.51 -15.33 1.70
CA VAL A 290 7.61 -14.20 1.53
C VAL A 290 6.82 -14.00 2.80
N ILE A 291 6.89 -12.80 3.36
CA ILE A 291 6.11 -12.38 4.52
C ILE A 291 4.95 -11.55 3.99
N VAL A 292 3.72 -11.92 4.36
CA VAL A 292 2.52 -11.22 3.93
C VAL A 292 1.77 -10.72 5.16
N ASN A 293 1.45 -9.43 5.19
CA ASN A 293 0.58 -8.87 6.20
C ASN A 293 -0.87 -9.31 5.91
N THR A 294 -1.23 -10.51 6.34
CA THR A 294 -2.59 -11.05 6.30
C THR A 294 -2.76 -12.13 7.35
N PHE A 295 -4.00 -12.52 7.64
CA PHE A 295 -4.32 -13.68 8.47
C PHE A 295 -5.13 -14.69 7.68
N VAL A 296 -4.82 -15.97 7.88
CA VAL A 296 -5.44 -17.10 7.16
C VAL A 296 -6.97 -17.08 7.28
N GLY A 297 -7.53 -16.59 8.39
CA GLY A 297 -8.98 -16.50 8.61
C GLY A 297 -9.73 -15.58 7.62
N LEU A 298 -9.04 -14.63 6.98
CA LEU A 298 -9.61 -13.71 5.98
C LEU A 298 -9.66 -14.32 4.58
N GLU A 299 -8.60 -15.05 4.20
CA GLU A 299 -8.36 -15.44 2.80
C GLU A 299 -7.74 -16.84 2.65
N ARG A 300 -8.13 -17.80 3.49
CA ARG A 300 -7.58 -19.17 3.59
C ARG A 300 -7.27 -19.84 2.25
N ALA A 301 -8.25 -19.96 1.35
CA ALA A 301 -8.07 -20.66 0.07
C ALA A 301 -7.01 -19.98 -0.82
N TYR A 302 -6.86 -18.65 -0.69
CA TYR A 302 -5.86 -17.87 -1.40
C TYR A 302 -4.49 -18.01 -0.75
N CYS A 303 -4.40 -18.13 0.58
CA CYS A 303 -3.13 -18.43 1.28
C CYS A 303 -2.57 -19.79 0.85
N GLU A 304 -3.43 -20.79 0.73
CA GLU A 304 -3.07 -22.15 0.27
C GLU A 304 -2.53 -22.12 -1.17
N GLU A 305 -3.25 -21.47 -2.08
CA GLU A 305 -2.82 -21.32 -3.47
C GLU A 305 -1.51 -20.52 -3.59
N PHE A 306 -1.39 -19.41 -2.85
CA PHE A 306 -0.18 -18.58 -2.84
C PHE A 306 1.05 -19.37 -2.39
N SER A 307 0.91 -20.21 -1.36
CA SER A 307 1.97 -21.08 -0.88
C SER A 307 2.38 -22.16 -1.88
N ARG A 308 1.52 -22.46 -2.86
CA ARG A 308 1.78 -23.44 -3.93
C ARG A 308 2.47 -22.81 -5.14
N VAL A 309 2.04 -21.61 -5.53
CA VAL A 309 2.40 -21.03 -6.84
C VAL A 309 3.35 -19.84 -6.77
N ASP A 310 3.36 -19.12 -5.65
CA ASP A 310 3.98 -17.79 -5.56
C ASP A 310 5.07 -17.67 -4.49
N ALA A 311 5.21 -18.65 -3.60
CA ALA A 311 6.21 -18.62 -2.54
C ALA A 311 6.70 -20.02 -2.16
N ARG A 312 8.03 -20.20 -2.05
CA ARG A 312 8.62 -21.43 -1.49
C ARG A 312 8.36 -21.56 0.01
N ARG A 313 8.33 -20.42 0.70
CA ARG A 313 7.95 -20.27 2.11
C ARG A 313 7.07 -19.02 2.21
N ALA A 314 5.87 -19.15 2.75
CA ALA A 314 4.96 -18.04 2.97
C ALA A 314 4.67 -17.90 4.47
N TYR A 315 4.80 -16.70 5.02
CA TYR A 315 4.50 -16.39 6.42
C TYR A 315 3.35 -15.37 6.47
N PHE A 316 2.21 -15.76 7.02
CA PHE A 316 1.00 -14.95 7.11
C PHE A 316 0.90 -14.33 8.50
N VAL A 317 1.56 -13.19 8.67
CA VAL A 317 1.91 -12.61 9.98
C VAL A 317 0.93 -11.53 10.48
N GLY A 318 -0.13 -11.28 9.71
CA GLY A 318 -1.09 -10.21 10.00
C GLY A 318 -2.24 -10.62 10.91
N PRO A 319 -3.16 -9.69 11.22
CA PRO A 319 -3.07 -8.27 10.91
C PRO A 319 -2.11 -7.57 11.88
N LEU A 320 -1.00 -7.02 11.36
CA LEU A 320 0.09 -6.45 12.17
C LEU A 320 -0.35 -5.26 13.03
N ALA A 321 -1.36 -4.51 12.58
CA ALA A 321 -1.94 -3.39 13.32
C ALA A 321 -2.65 -3.82 14.61
N ALA A 322 -3.21 -5.04 14.66
CA ALA A 322 -3.90 -5.58 15.83
C ALA A 322 -2.96 -6.34 16.78
N SER A 323 -1.75 -6.68 16.34
CA SER A 323 -0.73 -7.36 17.14
C SER A 323 0.01 -6.44 18.11
N GLN A 324 -0.30 -5.14 18.12
CA GLN A 324 0.35 -4.14 18.97
C GLN A 324 -0.40 -4.00 20.31
N PRO A 325 0.29 -3.71 21.44
CA PRO A 325 -0.36 -3.35 22.69
C PRO A 325 -1.31 -2.16 22.51
N SER A 326 -2.42 -2.11 23.24
CA SER A 326 -3.51 -1.12 23.06
C SER A 326 -3.05 0.34 23.08
N CYS A 327 -2.09 0.72 23.93
CA CYS A 327 -1.52 2.07 23.98
C CYS A 327 -0.73 2.45 22.71
N SER A 328 -0.21 1.46 21.95
CA SER A 328 0.52 1.69 20.71
C SER A 328 -0.40 2.04 19.53
N ALA A 329 -1.68 1.62 19.59
CA ALA A 329 -2.65 1.83 18.52
C ALA A 329 -3.01 3.32 18.31
N VAL A 330 -2.98 4.13 19.37
CA VAL A 330 -3.29 5.57 19.32
C VAL A 330 -2.22 6.37 18.57
N HIS A 331 -0.96 5.95 18.69
CA HIS A 331 0.19 6.65 18.09
C HIS A 331 0.76 5.90 16.88
N ARG A 332 -0.04 5.02 16.28
CA ARG A 332 0.38 4.22 15.13
C ARG A 332 0.42 5.11 13.88
N GLY A 333 1.60 5.25 13.28
CA GLY A 333 1.83 6.04 12.07
C GLY A 333 1.92 7.56 12.29
N GLY A 334 1.99 8.01 13.55
CA GLY A 334 2.17 9.41 13.95
C GLY A 334 1.31 9.78 15.17
N ASP A 335 1.54 10.98 15.72
CA ASP A 335 0.71 11.56 16.78
C ASP A 335 -0.56 12.15 16.16
N GLY A 336 -1.64 11.37 16.20
CA GLY A 336 -2.94 11.80 15.69
C GLY A 336 -3.70 12.65 16.70
N ASN A 337 -4.68 13.44 16.23
CA ASN A 337 -5.59 14.16 17.13
C ASN A 337 -6.50 13.15 17.86
N ALA A 338 -6.24 12.94 19.16
CA ALA A 338 -7.00 12.02 20.00
C ALA A 338 -8.37 12.58 20.45
N ASP A 339 -8.64 13.87 20.25
CA ASP A 339 -9.92 14.51 20.63
C ASP A 339 -11.11 13.87 19.91
N CYS A 340 -10.87 13.23 18.75
CA CYS A 340 -11.90 12.51 18.03
C CYS A 340 -12.46 11.32 18.81
N LEU A 341 -11.66 10.68 19.68
CA LEU A 341 -12.11 9.58 20.53
C LEU A 341 -13.11 10.06 21.58
N SER A 342 -12.86 11.23 22.17
CA SER A 342 -13.79 11.89 23.11
C SER A 342 -15.10 12.26 22.42
N TRP A 343 -15.03 12.79 21.18
CA TRP A 343 -16.24 13.08 20.40
C TRP A 343 -17.04 11.82 20.07
N LEU A 344 -16.37 10.72 19.68
CA LEU A 344 -17.02 9.44 19.41
C LEU A 344 -17.75 8.90 20.65
N SER A 345 -17.18 9.07 21.84
CA SER A 345 -17.79 8.66 23.11
C SER A 345 -19.14 9.35 23.41
N THR A 346 -19.43 10.47 22.75
CA THR A 346 -20.73 11.16 22.87
C THR A 346 -21.82 10.59 21.95
N LYS A 347 -21.47 9.66 21.05
CA LYS A 347 -22.38 9.15 20.02
C LYS A 347 -22.92 7.76 20.39
N PRO A 348 -24.17 7.43 19.99
CA PRO A 348 -24.73 6.09 20.20
C PRO A 348 -23.85 4.97 19.61
N SER A 349 -24.08 3.76 20.10
CA SER A 349 -23.40 2.56 19.58
C SER A 349 -23.70 2.37 18.09
N ARG A 350 -22.66 2.03 17.31
CA ARG A 350 -22.74 1.75 15.87
C ARG A 350 -23.49 2.79 15.03
N SER A 351 -23.41 4.07 15.41
CA SER A 351 -24.12 5.17 14.74
C SER A 351 -23.22 6.06 13.88
N VAL A 352 -21.90 5.98 14.02
CA VAL A 352 -20.96 6.86 13.32
C VAL A 352 -20.38 6.18 12.10
N VAL A 353 -20.37 6.89 10.97
CA VAL A 353 -19.63 6.53 9.76
C VAL A 353 -18.23 7.15 9.86
N TYR A 354 -17.20 6.32 9.93
CA TYR A 354 -15.82 6.79 9.83
C TYR A 354 -15.40 6.88 8.36
N LEU A 355 -14.75 7.97 7.96
CA LEU A 355 -14.24 8.18 6.61
C LEU A 355 -12.74 8.44 6.63
N CYS A 356 -11.99 7.59 5.92
CA CYS A 356 -10.56 7.81 5.71
C CYS A 356 -10.10 7.12 4.41
N PHE A 357 -9.46 7.91 3.54
CA PHE A 357 -9.01 7.49 2.20
C PHE A 357 -7.49 7.30 2.14
N GLY A 358 -6.87 7.08 3.30
CA GLY A 358 -5.45 6.80 3.42
C GLY A 358 -4.55 8.04 3.25
N SER A 359 -3.25 7.78 3.18
CA SER A 359 -2.24 8.83 3.19
C SER A 359 -1.75 9.25 1.81
N TRP A 360 -2.31 8.71 0.73
CA TRP A 360 -1.79 8.89 -0.63
C TRP A 360 -2.80 9.51 -1.59
N ALA A 361 -3.97 8.89 -1.73
CA ALA A 361 -4.95 9.34 -2.72
C ALA A 361 -5.57 10.68 -2.30
N HIS A 362 -5.85 11.52 -3.30
CA HIS A 362 -6.46 12.83 -3.12
C HIS A 362 -7.80 12.85 -3.85
N PHE A 363 -8.80 13.48 -3.23
CA PHE A 363 -9.97 13.93 -3.97
C PHE A 363 -9.70 15.32 -4.53
N SER A 364 -10.27 15.58 -5.70
CA SER A 364 -10.34 16.94 -6.21
C SER A 364 -11.20 17.82 -5.29
N ALA A 365 -11.11 19.14 -5.45
CA ALA A 365 -11.99 20.07 -4.74
C ALA A 365 -13.47 19.81 -5.08
N THR A 366 -13.78 19.46 -6.33
CA THR A 366 -15.14 19.13 -6.78
C THR A 366 -15.66 17.91 -6.03
N GLN A 367 -14.93 16.80 -6.05
CA GLN A 367 -15.37 15.57 -5.39
C GLN A 367 -15.44 15.74 -3.86
N SER A 368 -14.52 16.53 -3.27
CA SER A 368 -14.55 16.84 -1.84
C SER A 368 -15.83 17.60 -1.45
N ARG A 369 -16.28 18.54 -2.29
CA ARG A 369 -17.54 19.27 -2.06
C ARG A 369 -18.75 18.36 -2.19
N GLU A 370 -18.80 17.50 -3.20
CA GLU A 370 -19.88 16.53 -3.35
C GLU A 370 -19.94 15.57 -2.14
N LEU A 371 -18.77 15.13 -1.64
CA LEU A 371 -18.68 14.32 -0.43
C LEU A 371 -19.18 15.07 0.81
N ALA A 372 -18.78 16.33 0.99
CA ALA A 372 -19.27 17.18 2.08
C ALA A 372 -20.80 17.34 2.04
N LEU A 373 -21.36 17.69 0.87
CA LEU A 373 -22.80 17.85 0.68
C LEU A 373 -23.57 16.52 0.84
N GLY A 374 -23.02 15.41 0.36
CA GLY A 374 -23.62 14.08 0.50
C GLY A 374 -23.66 13.61 1.95
N LEU A 375 -22.58 13.86 2.72
CA LEU A 375 -22.56 13.60 4.15
C LEU A 375 -23.57 14.47 4.90
N GLU A 376 -23.67 15.75 4.54
CA GLU A 376 -24.66 16.68 5.07
C GLU A 376 -26.10 16.20 4.80
N ALA A 377 -26.39 15.75 3.58
CA ALA A 377 -27.71 15.27 3.18
C ALA A 377 -28.05 13.87 3.73
N SER A 378 -27.05 13.04 4.05
CA SER A 378 -27.27 11.69 4.59
C SER A 378 -27.94 11.66 5.97
N GLY A 379 -27.84 12.75 6.75
CA GLY A 379 -28.30 12.80 8.14
C GLY A 379 -27.50 11.93 9.14
N GLN A 380 -26.55 11.10 8.68
CA GLN A 380 -25.81 10.17 9.53
C GLN A 380 -24.66 10.85 10.29
N PRO A 381 -24.41 10.54 11.58
CA PRO A 381 -23.20 10.98 12.26
C PRO A 381 -21.94 10.50 11.55
N PHE A 382 -20.92 11.35 11.41
CA PHE A 382 -19.70 10.99 10.70
C PHE A 382 -18.43 11.58 11.32
N LEU A 383 -17.32 10.87 11.16
CA LEU A 383 -15.98 11.34 11.47
C LEU A 383 -15.14 11.26 10.19
N TRP A 384 -14.70 12.40 9.66
CA TRP A 384 -13.98 12.47 8.39
C TRP A 384 -12.55 12.96 8.57
N VAL A 385 -11.58 12.13 8.18
CA VAL A 385 -10.17 12.51 8.11
C VAL A 385 -9.88 13.19 6.77
N VAL A 386 -9.47 14.45 6.83
CA VAL A 386 -9.06 15.27 5.68
C VAL A 386 -7.57 15.55 5.77
N ARG A 387 -6.85 15.46 4.66
CA ARG A 387 -5.42 15.76 4.65
C ARG A 387 -5.18 17.26 4.88
N SER A 388 -4.17 17.60 5.67
CA SER A 388 -3.67 18.97 5.78
C SER A 388 -2.69 19.19 4.63
N ASP A 389 -3.02 20.03 3.67
CA ASP A 389 -2.19 20.30 2.48
C ASP A 389 -1.04 21.29 2.76
N GLY A 390 -0.89 21.77 4.00
CA GLY A 390 0.24 22.60 4.43
C GLY A 390 0.28 24.00 3.79
N SER A 391 -0.65 24.30 2.88
CA SER A 391 -0.88 25.63 2.36
C SER A 391 -2.02 26.27 3.13
N ASP A 392 -1.68 27.25 3.97
CA ASP A 392 -2.64 28.11 4.68
C ASP A 392 -3.46 29.02 3.74
N ASP A 393 -3.41 28.80 2.41
CA ASP A 393 -3.91 29.73 1.39
C ASP A 393 -4.97 29.16 0.42
N SER A 394 -5.66 28.06 0.79
CA SER A 394 -6.84 27.61 0.01
C SER A 394 -7.92 26.82 0.77
N SER A 395 -7.94 26.93 2.11
CA SER A 395 -8.89 26.27 3.02
C SER A 395 -10.38 26.58 2.81
N SER A 396 -10.77 27.27 1.72
CA SER A 396 -12.15 27.68 1.40
C SER A 396 -12.86 26.89 0.28
N LYS A 397 -12.27 25.83 -0.30
CA LYS A 397 -12.89 25.14 -1.47
C LYS A 397 -13.15 23.65 -1.36
N TRP A 398 -12.69 22.95 -0.33
CA TRP A 398 -12.95 21.50 -0.20
C TRP A 398 -14.36 21.18 0.31
N ALA A 399 -14.97 22.11 1.06
CA ALA A 399 -16.37 22.07 1.49
C ALA A 399 -17.05 23.42 1.20
N PRO A 400 -18.40 23.48 1.14
CA PRO A 400 -19.13 24.74 1.05
C PRO A 400 -18.86 25.65 2.25
N GLU A 401 -19.05 26.96 2.06
CA GLU A 401 -18.98 27.93 3.16
C GLU A 401 -20.00 27.58 4.26
N GLY A 402 -19.58 27.72 5.52
CA GLY A 402 -20.41 27.41 6.68
C GLY A 402 -20.71 25.92 6.90
N TRP A 403 -20.06 25.02 6.15
CA TRP A 403 -20.42 23.59 6.17
C TRP A 403 -20.10 22.92 7.50
N GLU A 404 -18.94 23.20 8.10
CA GLU A 404 -18.56 22.62 9.39
C GLU A 404 -19.54 23.01 10.49
N GLU A 405 -20.03 24.26 10.49
CA GLU A 405 -21.04 24.76 11.43
C GLU A 405 -22.38 24.04 11.26
N ARG A 406 -22.81 23.81 10.01
CA ARG A 406 -24.07 23.08 9.73
C ARG A 406 -24.03 21.63 10.23
N VAL A 407 -22.85 21.01 10.25
CA VAL A 407 -22.69 19.61 10.68
C VAL A 407 -22.16 19.44 12.10
N ALA A 408 -21.72 20.48 12.80
CA ALA A 408 -20.96 20.40 14.07
C ALA A 408 -21.55 19.45 15.15
N GLY A 409 -22.87 19.30 15.23
CA GLY A 409 -23.51 18.38 16.19
C GLY A 409 -23.37 16.89 15.83
N ARG A 410 -23.18 16.57 14.55
CA ARG A 410 -23.24 15.22 13.98
C ARG A 410 -21.99 14.82 13.18
N GLY A 411 -21.21 15.77 12.71
CA GLY A 411 -19.98 15.59 11.96
C GLY A 411 -18.78 16.13 12.71
N MET A 412 -17.64 15.43 12.63
CA MET A 412 -16.35 15.95 13.05
C MET A 412 -15.32 15.76 11.93
N VAL A 413 -14.49 16.78 11.71
CA VAL A 413 -13.38 16.73 10.75
C VAL A 413 -12.07 16.63 11.51
N VAL A 414 -11.23 15.68 11.13
CA VAL A 414 -9.86 15.54 11.65
C VAL A 414 -8.90 15.90 10.53
N ARG A 415 -8.10 16.95 10.73
CA ARG A 415 -7.10 17.39 9.75
C ARG A 415 -5.77 16.66 10.00
N GLY A 416 -5.19 16.08 8.94
CA GLY A 416 -3.92 15.38 9.01
C GLY A 416 -4.05 13.89 9.35
N TRP A 417 -3.65 13.50 10.56
CA TRP A 417 -3.58 12.09 10.99
C TRP A 417 -4.56 11.80 12.12
N ALA A 418 -5.28 10.68 12.02
CA ALA A 418 -6.18 10.18 13.05
C ALA A 418 -5.66 8.85 13.61
N PRO A 419 -5.94 8.53 14.89
CA PRO A 419 -5.62 7.24 15.49
C PRO A 419 -6.55 6.14 14.95
N GLN A 420 -6.44 5.81 13.66
CA GLN A 420 -7.42 5.02 12.90
C GLN A 420 -7.77 3.67 13.55
N VAL A 421 -6.78 2.95 14.09
CA VAL A 421 -7.03 1.67 14.77
C VAL A 421 -7.92 1.88 16.01
N ALA A 422 -7.67 2.92 16.80
CA ALA A 422 -8.48 3.24 17.97
C ALA A 422 -9.88 3.76 17.59
N VAL A 423 -9.98 4.53 16.50
CA VAL A 423 -11.27 4.98 15.96
C VAL A 423 -12.13 3.79 15.53
N LEU A 424 -11.57 2.87 14.74
CA LEU A 424 -12.31 1.68 14.27
C LEU A 424 -12.70 0.74 15.42
N ALA A 425 -11.88 0.65 16.47
CA ALA A 425 -12.21 -0.13 17.66
C ALA A 425 -13.26 0.54 18.57
N HIS A 426 -13.63 1.80 18.32
CA HIS A 426 -14.56 2.53 19.17
C HIS A 426 -16.01 2.03 18.98
N PRO A 427 -16.77 1.72 20.05
CA PRO A 427 -18.12 1.12 19.94
C PRO A 427 -19.14 1.94 19.14
N SER A 428 -18.97 3.26 19.09
CA SER A 428 -19.86 4.16 18.34
C SER A 428 -19.66 4.09 16.82
N VAL A 429 -18.55 3.55 16.31
CA VAL A 429 -18.33 3.39 14.87
C VAL A 429 -19.15 2.21 14.35
N GLY A 430 -20.03 2.49 13.38
CA GLY A 430 -20.90 1.49 12.76
C GLY A 430 -20.50 1.12 11.34
N ALA A 431 -19.73 1.98 10.66
CA ALA A 431 -19.31 1.76 9.28
C ALA A 431 -17.99 2.46 9.00
N PHE A 432 -17.23 1.92 8.05
CA PHE A 432 -16.01 2.54 7.53
C PHE A 432 -16.11 2.77 6.02
N LEU A 433 -16.18 4.03 5.60
CA LEU A 433 -16.01 4.42 4.21
C LEU A 433 -14.52 4.58 3.91
N THR A 434 -14.00 3.77 3.00
CA THR A 434 -12.55 3.70 2.75
C THR A 434 -12.21 3.46 1.30
N HIS A 435 -11.02 3.93 0.93
CA HIS A 435 -10.36 3.65 -0.33
C HIS A 435 -9.96 2.18 -0.56
N CYS A 436 -10.20 1.28 0.40
CA CYS A 436 -9.87 -0.14 0.30
C CYS A 436 -8.37 -0.45 0.12
N GLY A 437 -7.47 0.42 0.57
CA GLY A 437 -6.06 0.05 0.74
C GLY A 437 -5.94 -1.11 1.74
N TRP A 438 -5.02 -2.04 1.49
CA TRP A 438 -4.98 -3.30 2.23
C TRP A 438 -4.89 -3.15 3.76
N ASN A 439 -4.09 -2.20 4.26
CA ASN A 439 -4.04 -1.91 5.70
C ASN A 439 -5.40 -1.52 6.27
N SER A 440 -6.18 -0.70 5.55
CA SER A 440 -7.53 -0.31 5.98
C SER A 440 -8.53 -1.46 5.94
N VAL A 441 -8.40 -2.38 4.97
CA VAL A 441 -9.20 -3.61 4.92
C VAL A 441 -8.92 -4.49 6.15
N LEU A 442 -7.64 -4.69 6.49
CA LEU A 442 -7.26 -5.46 7.68
C LEU A 442 -7.74 -4.81 8.98
N GLU A 443 -7.58 -3.49 9.11
CA GLU A 443 -8.01 -2.76 10.31
C GLU A 443 -9.54 -2.85 10.49
N ALA A 444 -10.32 -2.73 9.40
CA ALA A 444 -11.77 -2.90 9.43
C ALA A 444 -12.19 -4.32 9.82
N ALA A 445 -11.59 -5.33 9.18
CA ALA A 445 -11.85 -6.74 9.45
C ALA A 445 -11.49 -7.11 10.90
N SER A 446 -10.38 -6.57 11.41
CA SER A 446 -9.93 -6.81 12.80
C SER A 446 -10.85 -6.15 13.83
N ALA A 447 -11.39 -4.98 13.51
CA ALA A 447 -12.30 -4.25 14.38
C ALA A 447 -13.76 -4.75 14.29
N GLY A 448 -14.09 -5.56 13.29
CA GLY A 448 -15.44 -6.05 13.04
C GLY A 448 -16.37 -4.96 12.51
N VAL A 449 -15.83 -4.01 11.75
CA VAL A 449 -16.58 -2.87 11.20
C VAL A 449 -16.88 -3.13 9.71
N PRO A 450 -18.17 -3.12 9.29
CA PRO A 450 -18.54 -3.21 7.89
C PRO A 450 -17.99 -2.06 7.04
N VAL A 451 -17.68 -2.35 5.78
CA VAL A 451 -16.99 -1.39 4.90
C VAL A 451 -17.88 -0.90 3.77
N LEU A 452 -17.88 0.41 3.56
CA LEU A 452 -18.39 1.04 2.35
C LEU A 452 -17.19 1.37 1.44
N THR A 453 -17.11 0.74 0.27
CA THR A 453 -15.91 0.71 -0.57
C THR A 453 -15.87 1.83 -1.59
N TRP A 454 -14.78 2.58 -1.61
CA TRP A 454 -14.50 3.65 -2.57
C TRP A 454 -13.05 3.58 -3.10
N PRO A 455 -12.65 2.51 -3.81
CA PRO A 455 -11.32 2.38 -4.37
C PRO A 455 -10.94 3.56 -5.28
N LEU A 456 -9.66 3.94 -5.24
CA LEU A 456 -9.13 5.10 -5.97
C LEU A 456 -7.96 4.70 -6.89
N VAL A 457 -7.02 3.89 -6.40
CA VAL A 457 -5.73 3.61 -7.09
C VAL A 457 -5.21 2.20 -6.76
N PHE A 458 -4.14 1.79 -7.43
CA PHE A 458 -3.40 0.54 -7.15
C PHE A 458 -4.32 -0.69 -7.14
N GLU A 459 -4.14 -1.60 -6.18
CA GLU A 459 -4.88 -2.85 -6.03
C GLU A 459 -6.26 -2.69 -5.37
N GLN A 460 -6.66 -1.47 -5.01
CA GLN A 460 -7.84 -1.21 -4.20
C GLN A 460 -9.14 -1.70 -4.83
N PHE A 461 -9.27 -1.59 -6.15
CA PHE A 461 -10.42 -2.13 -6.88
C PHE A 461 -10.49 -3.66 -6.80
N ILE A 462 -9.34 -4.34 -6.72
CA ILE A 462 -9.26 -5.79 -6.52
C ILE A 462 -9.63 -6.11 -5.07
N ASN A 463 -9.10 -5.36 -4.09
CA ASN A 463 -9.47 -5.49 -2.68
C ASN A 463 -10.98 -5.34 -2.45
N GLU A 464 -11.65 -4.43 -3.17
CA GLU A 464 -13.11 -4.28 -3.12
C GLU A 464 -13.85 -5.59 -3.44
N ARG A 465 -13.35 -6.44 -4.34
CA ARG A 465 -13.99 -7.73 -4.67
C ARG A 465 -13.88 -8.71 -3.51
N LEU A 466 -12.75 -8.70 -2.81
CA LEU A 466 -12.61 -9.47 -1.57
C LEU A 466 -13.66 -9.00 -0.57
N VAL A 467 -13.70 -7.70 -0.27
CA VAL A 467 -14.58 -7.10 0.74
C VAL A 467 -16.06 -7.33 0.44
N THR A 468 -16.50 -7.07 -0.79
CA THR A 468 -17.93 -7.09 -1.16
C THR A 468 -18.42 -8.47 -1.59
N GLY A 469 -17.53 -9.31 -2.14
CA GLY A 469 -17.91 -10.54 -2.82
C GLY A 469 -17.47 -11.83 -2.14
N VAL A 470 -16.25 -11.86 -1.58
CA VAL A 470 -15.62 -13.08 -1.06
C VAL A 470 -15.75 -13.15 0.46
N ALA A 471 -15.24 -12.14 1.16
CA ALA A 471 -15.36 -11.97 2.61
C ALA A 471 -16.73 -11.37 3.01
N ALA A 472 -17.40 -10.70 2.06
CA ALA A 472 -18.79 -10.25 2.15
C ALA A 472 -19.14 -9.45 3.43
N PHE A 473 -18.25 -8.54 3.81
CA PHE A 473 -18.42 -7.64 4.97
C PHE A 473 -18.52 -6.16 4.57
N GLY A 474 -18.83 -5.89 3.30
CA GLY A 474 -18.99 -4.54 2.81
C GLY A 474 -19.79 -4.42 1.53
N ALA A 475 -20.02 -3.18 1.11
CA ALA A 475 -20.76 -2.81 -0.09
C ALA A 475 -20.07 -1.64 -0.79
N ARG A 476 -20.40 -1.44 -2.07
CA ARG A 476 -19.94 -0.28 -2.84
C ARG A 476 -20.71 0.97 -2.46
N VAL A 477 -20.03 2.13 -2.48
CA VAL A 477 -20.70 3.43 -2.33
C VAL A 477 -21.53 3.81 -3.56
N TRP A 478 -21.19 3.33 -4.76
CA TRP A 478 -22.08 3.44 -5.92
C TRP A 478 -21.87 2.31 -6.91
N ASP A 479 -22.96 1.95 -7.60
CA ASP A 479 -22.98 1.03 -8.72
C ASP A 479 -23.35 1.82 -9.98
N GLY A 480 -22.39 2.06 -10.87
CA GLY A 480 -22.59 2.79 -12.13
C GLY A 480 -21.48 3.78 -12.48
N GLY A 481 -21.49 4.26 -13.73
CA GLY A 481 -20.46 5.16 -14.26
C GLY A 481 -19.09 4.47 -14.47
N THR A 482 -18.17 5.19 -15.12
CA THR A 482 -16.81 4.69 -15.31
C THR A 482 -15.99 4.97 -14.06
N ARG A 483 -15.40 3.94 -13.47
CA ARG A 483 -14.54 4.01 -12.28
C ARG A 483 -13.12 3.64 -12.68
N GLY A 484 -12.12 4.29 -12.11
CA GLY A 484 -10.73 3.92 -12.36
C GLY A 484 -9.74 5.04 -12.12
N GLU A 485 -8.50 4.67 -11.84
CA GLU A 485 -7.37 5.58 -11.59
C GLU A 485 -7.06 6.52 -12.77
N ARG A 486 -7.41 6.13 -13.99
CA ARG A 486 -7.07 6.84 -15.24
C ARG A 486 -8.26 7.53 -15.89
N VAL A 487 -9.42 7.50 -15.22
CA VAL A 487 -10.65 8.06 -15.75
C VAL A 487 -10.70 9.53 -15.36
N SER A 488 -11.24 10.39 -16.24
CA SER A 488 -11.26 11.82 -15.97
C SER A 488 -12.08 12.15 -14.72
N GLU A 489 -11.76 13.27 -14.05
CA GLU A 489 -12.51 13.74 -12.88
C GLU A 489 -14.00 13.94 -13.22
N ALA A 490 -14.30 14.48 -14.42
CA ALA A 490 -15.66 14.72 -14.87
C ALA A 490 -16.50 13.44 -14.96
N GLU A 491 -15.87 12.31 -15.29
CA GLU A 491 -16.54 11.00 -15.42
C GLU A 491 -16.59 10.22 -14.10
N THR A 492 -15.68 10.51 -13.17
CA THR A 492 -15.57 9.80 -11.88
C THR A 492 -16.21 10.54 -10.71
N THR A 493 -16.59 11.81 -10.88
CA THR A 493 -17.23 12.59 -9.82
C THR A 493 -18.55 11.95 -9.42
N VAL A 494 -18.60 11.46 -8.18
CA VAL A 494 -19.77 10.86 -7.56
C VAL A 494 -20.62 11.97 -6.95
N PRO A 495 -21.88 12.15 -7.39
CA PRO A 495 -22.74 13.22 -6.89
C PRO A 495 -23.13 13.06 -5.42
N ALA A 496 -23.38 14.19 -4.75
CA ALA A 496 -23.78 14.28 -3.35
C ALA A 496 -25.03 13.44 -3.06
N GLU A 497 -26.02 13.39 -3.94
CA GLU A 497 -27.22 12.59 -3.73
C GLU A 497 -26.95 11.08 -3.77
N VAL A 498 -25.96 10.64 -4.55
CA VAL A 498 -25.51 9.24 -4.58
C VAL A 498 -24.83 8.90 -3.26
N ILE A 499 -23.92 9.77 -2.81
CA ILE A 499 -23.21 9.62 -1.53
C ILE A 499 -24.20 9.61 -0.36
N ALA A 500 -25.17 10.53 -0.35
CA ALA A 500 -26.18 10.63 0.70
C ALA A 500 -26.99 9.34 0.82
N ARG A 501 -27.49 8.82 -0.32
CA ARG A 501 -28.23 7.56 -0.37
C ARG A 501 -27.38 6.37 0.06
N ALA A 502 -26.12 6.32 -0.38
CA ALA A 502 -25.21 5.24 -0.03
C ALA A 502 -24.90 5.22 1.47
N VAL A 503 -24.56 6.38 2.05
CA VAL A 503 -24.24 6.51 3.47
C VAL A 503 -25.48 6.24 4.33
N ALA A 504 -26.62 6.85 4.02
CA ALA A 504 -27.86 6.64 4.76
C ALA A 504 -28.33 5.18 4.66
N GLY A 505 -28.42 4.64 3.45
CA GLY A 505 -28.87 3.26 3.20
C GLY A 505 -27.92 2.19 3.75
N PHE A 506 -26.62 2.46 3.85
CA PHE A 506 -25.68 1.55 4.50
C PHE A 506 -25.87 1.50 6.03
N MET A 507 -26.34 2.61 6.62
CA MET A 507 -26.64 2.71 8.04
C MET A 507 -28.08 2.30 8.39
N GLU A 508 -28.94 2.05 7.41
CA GLU A 508 -30.29 1.52 7.66
C GLU A 508 -30.23 0.09 8.22
N GLN A 509 -31.09 -0.18 9.20
CA GLN A 509 -31.21 -1.51 9.78
C GLN A 509 -31.93 -2.46 8.82
N GLY A 510 -31.52 -3.72 8.82
CA GLY A 510 -32.16 -4.77 8.03
C GLY A 510 -31.19 -5.89 7.66
N ALA A 511 -31.73 -6.93 7.03
CA ALA A 511 -31.02 -8.19 6.76
C ALA A 511 -29.68 -8.01 6.01
N ARG A 512 -29.59 -7.03 5.11
CA ARG A 512 -28.33 -6.73 4.40
C ARG A 512 -27.25 -6.24 5.36
N ARG A 513 -27.57 -5.29 6.23
CA ARG A 513 -26.64 -4.74 7.23
C ARG A 513 -26.28 -5.80 8.26
N GLU A 514 -27.26 -6.52 8.79
CA GLU A 514 -27.06 -7.61 9.75
C GLU A 514 -26.10 -8.68 9.22
N LYS A 515 -26.24 -9.07 7.95
CA LYS A 515 -25.33 -10.03 7.32
C LYS A 515 -23.89 -9.49 7.23
N MET A 516 -23.71 -8.22 6.85
CA MET A 516 -22.38 -7.61 6.79
C MET A 516 -21.76 -7.47 8.18
N GLU A 517 -22.53 -7.09 9.19
CA GLU A 517 -22.08 -7.02 10.59
C GLU A 517 -21.71 -8.40 11.13
N ALA A 518 -22.48 -9.45 10.79
CA ALA A 518 -22.15 -10.83 11.16
C ALA A 518 -20.83 -11.29 10.52
N SER A 519 -20.66 -11.06 9.21
CA SER A 519 -19.40 -11.35 8.51
C SER A 519 -18.22 -10.59 9.11
N ALA A 520 -18.38 -9.28 9.38
CA ALA A 520 -17.34 -8.46 9.98
C ALA A 520 -16.98 -8.96 11.39
N GLY A 521 -17.97 -9.28 12.21
CA GLY A 521 -17.77 -9.84 13.55
C GLY A 521 -17.03 -11.17 13.52
N GLU A 522 -17.38 -12.08 12.62
CA GLU A 522 -16.66 -13.35 12.44
C GLU A 522 -15.20 -13.13 12.04
N LEU A 523 -14.93 -12.19 11.14
CA LEU A 523 -13.58 -11.82 10.75
C LEU A 523 -12.77 -11.24 11.92
N ALA A 524 -13.39 -10.44 12.78
CA ALA A 524 -12.75 -9.89 13.97
C ALA A 524 -12.34 -10.99 14.97
N GLU A 525 -13.22 -11.95 15.21
CA GLU A 525 -12.92 -13.12 16.05
C GLU A 525 -11.76 -13.94 15.47
N ARG A 526 -11.78 -14.19 14.16
CA ARG A 526 -10.70 -14.90 13.46
C ARG A 526 -9.38 -14.13 13.49
N ALA A 527 -9.42 -12.80 13.33
CA ALA A 527 -8.24 -11.94 13.43
C ALA A 527 -7.62 -12.01 14.83
N ARG A 528 -8.44 -11.90 15.89
CA ARG A 528 -7.99 -12.02 17.28
C ARG A 528 -7.40 -13.39 17.58
N ALA A 529 -8.04 -14.45 17.09
CA ALA A 529 -7.53 -15.82 17.23
C ALA A 529 -6.21 -16.04 16.47
N ALA A 530 -6.02 -15.39 15.32
CA ALA A 530 -4.80 -15.52 14.52
C ALA A 530 -3.56 -14.90 15.21
N VAL A 531 -3.72 -13.76 15.88
CA VAL A 531 -2.62 -13.04 16.54
C VAL A 531 -2.45 -13.41 18.02
N GLY A 532 -3.48 -14.01 18.63
CA GLY A 532 -3.40 -14.56 19.98
C GLY A 532 -2.34 -15.65 20.11
N GLU A 533 -1.95 -15.95 21.34
CA GLU A 533 -0.94 -17.00 21.63
C GLU A 533 -1.33 -18.33 20.95
N ASN A 534 -0.37 -18.95 20.27
CA ASN A 534 -0.56 -20.16 19.43
C ASN A 534 -1.48 -19.99 18.20
N GLY A 535 -1.97 -18.79 17.92
CA GLY A 535 -2.69 -18.42 16.71
C GLY A 535 -1.88 -18.65 15.44
N THR A 536 -2.53 -18.67 14.26
CA THR A 536 -1.84 -18.94 12.99
C THR A 536 -0.74 -17.93 12.69
N SER A 537 -1.00 -16.65 12.91
CA SER A 537 -0.07 -15.57 12.59
C SER A 537 1.00 -15.41 13.66
N TRP A 538 0.64 -15.67 14.92
CA TRP A 538 1.61 -15.85 16.01
C TRP A 538 2.60 -16.97 15.67
N ARG A 539 2.12 -18.16 15.29
CA ARG A 539 2.97 -19.30 14.93
C ARG A 539 3.86 -18.99 13.72
N ASP A 540 3.35 -18.28 12.72
CA ASP A 540 4.16 -17.90 11.56
C ASP A 540 5.25 -16.87 11.90
N ILE A 541 5.03 -15.97 12.86
CA ILE A 541 6.09 -15.08 13.40
C ILE A 541 7.20 -15.91 14.05
N HIS A 542 6.84 -16.87 14.92
CA HIS A 542 7.82 -17.72 15.58
C HIS A 542 8.55 -18.62 14.58
N ARG A 543 7.82 -19.25 13.65
CA ARG A 543 8.41 -20.06 12.57
C ARG A 543 9.37 -19.26 11.71
N LEU A 544 9.01 -18.01 11.36
CA LEU A 544 9.89 -17.11 10.62
C LEU A 544 11.21 -16.89 11.37
N ILE A 545 11.17 -16.62 12.67
CA ILE A 545 12.39 -16.39 13.46
C ILE A 545 13.21 -17.68 13.56
N ASP A 546 12.57 -18.81 13.85
CA ASP A 546 13.24 -20.11 13.97
C ASP A 546 13.93 -20.52 12.65
N ASP A 547 13.26 -20.31 11.51
CA ASP A 547 13.82 -20.55 10.16
C ASP A 547 15.03 -19.64 9.88
N LEU A 548 15.01 -18.38 10.34
CA LEU A 548 16.14 -17.45 10.19
C LEU A 548 17.32 -17.81 11.09
N VAL A 549 17.07 -18.26 12.32
CA VAL A 549 18.11 -18.77 13.23
C VAL A 549 18.77 -20.00 12.61
N GLN A 550 17.98 -20.95 12.11
CA GLN A 550 18.49 -22.13 11.42
C GLN A 550 19.32 -21.77 10.18
N ALA A 551 18.86 -20.79 9.39
CA ALA A 551 19.58 -20.29 8.22
C ALA A 551 20.96 -19.74 8.57
N ARG A 552 21.06 -18.95 9.65
CA ARG A 552 22.32 -18.41 10.16
C ARG A 552 23.25 -19.54 10.64
N ASP A 553 22.73 -20.46 11.44
CA ASP A 553 23.54 -21.50 12.09
C ASP A 553 24.04 -22.57 11.11
N SER A 554 23.28 -22.84 10.05
CA SER A 554 23.68 -23.75 8.97
C SER A 554 24.65 -23.14 7.95
N GLY A 555 24.92 -21.83 8.04
CA GLY A 555 25.81 -21.12 7.11
C GLY A 555 25.35 -21.22 5.66
N LEU A 556 24.03 -21.15 5.42
CA LEU A 556 23.39 -21.39 4.11
C LEU A 556 24.24 -20.94 2.93
N THR A 557 24.80 -21.90 2.21
CA THR A 557 25.33 -21.70 0.86
C THR A 557 24.16 -21.88 -0.13
N PRO A 558 23.95 -20.94 -1.06
CA PRO A 558 22.76 -20.91 -1.91
C PRO A 558 22.85 -22.01 -2.97
N ARG A 559 22.50 -23.26 -2.64
CA ARG A 559 22.22 -24.32 -3.63
C ARG A 559 21.49 -25.57 -3.17
N GLN A 560 21.18 -25.74 -1.89
CA GLN A 560 20.47 -26.95 -1.43
C GLN A 560 19.34 -26.54 -0.50
N ASN A 561 18.10 -26.83 -0.88
CA ASN A 561 17.04 -27.26 0.05
C ASN A 561 15.75 -27.60 -0.71
N ASN A 562 15.43 -28.90 -0.70
CA ASN A 562 14.17 -29.47 -1.18
C ASN A 562 12.96 -28.86 -0.45
N PRO A 563 11.78 -28.83 -1.09
CA PRO A 563 10.55 -28.36 -0.45
C PRO A 563 10.17 -29.27 0.73
N VAL A 564 9.99 -28.67 1.90
CA VAL A 564 9.37 -29.33 3.06
C VAL A 564 7.88 -29.43 2.76
N VAL A 565 7.43 -30.65 2.49
CA VAL A 565 6.00 -31.00 2.43
C VAL A 565 5.43 -30.86 3.84
N ILE A 566 4.48 -29.95 4.01
CA ILE A 566 3.68 -29.86 5.24
C ILE A 566 2.92 -31.17 5.37
N LYS A 567 3.24 -31.99 6.38
CA LYS A 567 2.39 -33.11 6.79
C LYS A 567 1.28 -32.55 7.66
N GLU A 568 0.03 -32.82 7.24
CA GLU A 568 -1.18 -32.56 8.00
C GLU A 568 -1.14 -33.29 9.35
N ALA A 569 -1.50 -32.59 10.42
CA ALA A 569 -2.02 -33.13 11.67
C ALA A 569 -3.03 -32.13 12.26
#